data_AF-A0A9E7P8J7-F1
#
_entry.id   AF-A0A9E7P8J7-F1
#
_cell.length_a   1.000
_cell.length_b   1.000
_cell.length_c   1.000
_cell.angle_alpha   90.00
_cell.angle_beta   90.00
_cell.angle_gamma   90.00
#
_symmetry.space_group_name_H-M   'P 1'
#
loop_
_entity.id
_entity.type
_entity.pdbx_description
1 polymer ?
#
loop_
_entity_poly.entity_id
_entity_poly.type
_entity_poly.pdbx_seq_one_letter_code
_entity_poly.pdbx_strand_id
1 'polypeptide(L)'
;MNQHNAMIFFKSALNIKQLKNILREKLYLELEDGGIGILRFYDPRILNRLHQILTPEQKKEFMNGIDAYYFKLNDLGYEINNNET
;
A
#
# COMPACT_ATOMS: atom_id res chain seq x y z
N MET A 1 -4.62 -26.39 9.86
CA MET A 1 -3.80 -25.22 9.48
C MET A 1 -4.61 -24.40 8.50
N ASN A 2 -5.24 -23.32 8.94
CA ASN A 2 -5.92 -22.41 8.00
C ASN A 2 -4.82 -21.62 7.28
N GLN A 3 -4.55 -21.94 6.03
CA GLN A 3 -3.76 -21.07 5.17
C GLN A 3 -4.56 -19.79 4.96
N HIS A 4 -4.16 -18.72 5.65
CA HIS A 4 -4.65 -17.38 5.33
C HIS A 4 -4.03 -16.97 4.00
N ASN A 5 -4.72 -17.27 2.90
CA ASN A 5 -4.31 -16.86 1.57
C ASN A 5 -4.48 -15.34 1.46
N ALA A 6 -3.39 -14.62 1.68
CA ALA A 6 -3.31 -13.20 1.38
C ALA A 6 -3.00 -13.03 -0.11
N MET A 7 -3.83 -12.25 -0.79
CA MET A 7 -3.66 -11.91 -2.19
C MET A 7 -3.67 -10.39 -2.30
N ILE A 8 -2.68 -9.84 -3.00
CA ILE A 8 -2.56 -8.41 -3.26
C ILE A 8 -2.21 -8.23 -4.73
N PHE A 9 -2.95 -7.35 -5.40
CA PHE A 9 -2.64 -6.87 -6.74
C PHE A 9 -2.53 -5.36 -6.74
N PHE A 10 -1.70 -4.85 -7.64
CA PHE A 10 -1.53 -3.41 -7.89
C PHE A 10 -1.87 -3.16 -9.35
N LYS A 11 -2.61 -2.09 -9.61
CA LYS A 11 -2.80 -1.54 -10.94
C LYS A 11 -1.96 -0.28 -11.07
N SER A 12 -1.16 -0.18 -12.12
CA SER A 12 -0.31 0.98 -12.39
C SER A 12 -0.08 1.11 -13.89
N ALA A 13 -0.07 2.34 -14.39
CA ALA A 13 0.38 2.67 -15.75
C ALA A 13 1.92 2.63 -15.91
N LEU A 14 2.67 2.51 -14.82
CA LEU A 14 4.13 2.46 -14.86
C LEU A 14 4.65 1.14 -15.41
N ASN A 15 5.81 1.18 -16.09
CA ASN A 15 6.50 -0.06 -16.43
C ASN A 15 7.08 -0.74 -15.18
N ILE A 16 7.44 -2.03 -15.29
CA ILE A 16 7.92 -2.83 -14.16
C ILE A 16 9.13 -2.20 -13.45
N LYS A 17 10.07 -1.57 -14.18
CA LYS A 17 11.25 -0.95 -13.57
C LYS A 17 10.87 0.25 -12.72
N GLN A 18 10.02 1.13 -13.23
CA GLN A 18 9.50 2.29 -12.51
C GLN A 18 8.68 1.85 -11.29
N LEU A 19 7.77 0.89 -11.48
CA LEU A 19 6.93 0.34 -10.42
C LEU A 19 7.78 -0.26 -9.28
N LYS A 20 8.83 -1.02 -9.62
CA LYS A 20 9.74 -1.58 -8.61
C LYS A 20 10.43 -0.50 -7.78
N ASN A 21 10.84 0.59 -8.41
CA ASN A 21 11.51 1.69 -7.71
C ASN A 21 10.56 2.37 -6.73
N ILE A 22 9.36 2.75 -7.17
CA ILE A 22 8.39 3.42 -6.29
C ILE A 22 7.91 2.51 -5.16
N LEU A 23 7.73 1.21 -5.40
CA LEU A 23 7.36 0.26 -4.35
C LEU A 23 8.49 0.12 -3.32
N ARG A 24 9.75 0.22 -3.75
CA ARG A 24 10.88 0.18 -2.82
C ARG A 24 10.94 1.43 -1.95
N GLU A 25 10.69 2.60 -2.52
CA GLU A 25 10.64 3.87 -1.78
C GLU A 25 9.51 3.85 -0.74
N LYS A 26 8.30 3.41 -1.13
CA LYS A 26 7.14 3.30 -0.23
C LYS A 26 7.30 2.28 0.90
N LEU A 27 8.32 1.42 0.86
CA LEU A 27 8.60 0.46 1.93
C LEU A 27 9.17 1.16 3.17
N TYR A 28 9.84 2.30 2.99
CA TYR A 28 10.52 3.01 4.06
C TYR A 28 9.75 4.30 4.36
N LEU A 29 9.45 4.52 5.64
CA LEU A 29 8.84 5.75 6.13
C LEU A 29 9.80 6.42 7.10
N GLU A 30 9.88 7.74 7.04
CA GLU A 30 10.51 8.53 8.09
C GLU A 30 9.47 8.78 9.20
N LEU A 31 9.85 8.50 10.44
CA LEU A 31 9.05 8.74 11.63
C LEU A 31 9.34 10.16 12.16
N GLU A 32 8.47 10.68 13.02
CA GLU A 32 8.60 12.03 13.57
C GLU A 32 9.92 12.27 14.33
N ASP A 33 10.51 11.21 14.89
CA ASP A 33 11.80 11.25 15.59
C ASP A 33 13.02 11.12 14.64
N GLY A 34 12.80 11.11 13.32
CA GLY A 34 13.82 10.88 12.30
C GLY A 34 14.22 9.40 12.13
N GLY A 35 13.55 8.49 12.84
CA GLY A 35 13.73 7.05 12.66
C GLY A 35 13.17 6.55 11.32
N ILE A 36 13.66 5.40 10.85
CA ILE A 36 13.14 4.76 9.62
C ILE A 36 12.26 3.57 10.01
N GLY A 37 10.98 3.66 9.67
CA GLY A 37 10.00 2.59 9.75
C GLY A 37 9.88 1.79 8.45
N ILE A 38 9.38 0.55 8.55
CA ILE A 38 9.05 -0.28 7.39
C ILE A 38 7.52 -0.37 7.25
N LEU A 39 6.97 0.26 6.21
CA LEU A 39 5.55 0.12 5.85
C LEU A 39 5.36 -1.15 5.03
N ARG A 40 4.87 -2.21 5.66
CA ARG A 40 4.60 -3.49 5.01
C ARG A 40 3.31 -3.41 4.18
N PHE A 41 3.31 -2.63 3.11
CA PHE A 41 2.17 -2.51 2.18
C PHE A 41 1.82 -3.83 1.46
N TYR A 42 2.64 -4.88 1.62
CA TYR A 42 2.35 -6.24 1.18
C TYR A 42 1.65 -7.10 2.23
N ASP A 43 1.29 -6.54 3.40
CA ASP A 43 0.44 -7.20 4.40
C ASP A 43 -0.99 -6.63 4.28
N PRO A 44 -2.01 -7.46 3.96
CA PRO A 44 -3.38 -6.97 3.79
C PRO A 44 -3.96 -6.34 5.06
N ARG A 45 -3.45 -6.72 6.26
CA ARG A 45 -3.87 -6.11 7.53
C ARG A 45 -3.36 -4.69 7.67
N ILE A 46 -2.18 -4.39 7.12
CA ILE A 46 -1.60 -3.05 7.09
C ILE A 46 -2.33 -2.21 6.05
N LEU A 47 -2.58 -2.75 4.86
CA LEU A 47 -3.36 -2.05 3.83
C LEU A 47 -4.75 -1.64 4.35
N ASN A 48 -5.45 -2.54 5.05
CA ASN A 48 -6.76 -2.25 5.64
C ASN A 48 -6.73 -1.15 6.73
N ARG A 49 -5.56 -0.82 7.27
CA ARG A 49 -5.36 0.20 8.30
C ARG A 49 -4.60 1.43 7.81
N LEU A 50 -4.34 1.55 6.50
CA LEU A 50 -3.56 2.67 5.95
C LEU A 50 -4.11 4.05 6.36
N HIS A 51 -5.43 4.22 6.42
CA HIS A 51 -6.08 5.47 6.85
C HIS A 51 -5.82 5.84 8.32
N GLN A 52 -5.36 4.89 9.15
CA GLN A 52 -4.97 5.13 10.54
C GLN A 52 -3.47 5.42 10.68
N ILE A 53 -2.69 5.10 9.64
CA ILE A 53 -1.23 5.19 9.62
C ILE A 53 -0.78 6.45 8.88
N LEU A 54 -1.48 6.80 7.79
CA LEU A 54 -1.16 7.91 6.91
C LEU A 54 -2.23 8.99 7.00
N THR A 55 -1.82 10.26 6.98
CA THR A 55 -2.73 11.37 6.73
C THR A 55 -3.31 11.28 5.30
N PRO A 56 -4.38 12.02 4.98
CA PRO A 56 -4.90 12.08 3.61
C PRO A 56 -3.85 12.48 2.56
N GLU A 57 -2.97 13.42 2.90
CA GLU A 57 -1.88 13.89 2.04
C GLU A 57 -0.84 12.79 1.82
N GLN A 58 -0.42 12.13 2.90
CA GLN A 58 0.50 11.00 2.83
C GLN A 58 -0.11 9.80 2.08
N LYS A 59 -1.41 9.55 2.21
CA LYS A 59 -2.14 8.54 1.42
C LYS A 59 -2.06 8.89 -0.07
N LYS A 60 -2.25 10.16 -0.44
CA LYS A 60 -2.14 10.62 -1.84
C LYS A 60 -0.73 10.43 -2.39
N GLU A 61 0.31 10.75 -1.62
CA GLU A 61 1.70 10.50 -1.99
C GLU A 61 2.00 9.00 -2.09
N PHE A 62 1.50 8.20 -1.14
CA PHE A 62 1.62 6.75 -1.16
C PHE A 62 0.94 6.13 -2.38
N MET A 63 -0.20 6.66 -2.83
CA MET A 63 -0.87 6.19 -4.05
C MET A 63 -0.26 6.75 -5.34
N ASN A 64 0.69 7.69 -5.28
CA ASN A 64 1.33 8.22 -6.48
C ASN A 64 2.04 7.13 -7.28
N GLY A 65 1.73 7.04 -8.58
CA GLY A 65 2.19 5.99 -9.48
C GLY A 65 1.45 4.66 -9.36
N ILE A 66 0.41 4.56 -8.52
CA ILE A 66 -0.41 3.37 -8.32
C ILE A 66 -1.89 3.75 -8.47
N ASP A 67 -2.55 3.20 -9.47
CA ASP A 67 -3.94 3.52 -9.77
C ASP A 67 -4.88 2.89 -8.72
N ALA A 68 -4.58 1.65 -8.35
CA ALA A 68 -5.37 0.90 -7.38
C ALA A 68 -4.57 -0.20 -6.67
N TYR A 69 -4.91 -0.46 -5.41
CA TYR A 69 -4.57 -1.68 -4.68
C TYR A 69 -5.82 -2.55 -4.54
N TYR A 70 -5.69 -3.84 -4.85
CA TYR A 70 -6.72 -4.85 -4.58
C TYR A 70 -6.16 -5.87 -3.61
N PHE A 71 -6.87 -6.18 -2.53
CA PHE A 71 -6.40 -7.19 -1.59
C PHE A 71 -7.52 -7.99 -0.94
N LYS A 72 -7.18 -9.19 -0.45
CA LYS A 72 -8.07 -10.03 0.35
C LYS A 72 -7.63 -10.08 1.81
N LEU A 73 -8.59 -9.92 2.71
CA LEU A 73 -8.42 -10.11 4.15
C LEU A 73 -9.65 -10.82 4.72
N ASN A 74 -9.46 -11.98 5.35
CA ASN A 74 -10.53 -12.82 5.90
C ASN A 74 -11.64 -13.11 4.87
N ASP A 75 -11.23 -13.51 3.66
CA ASP A 75 -12.09 -13.79 2.50
C ASP A 75 -12.90 -12.61 1.93
N LEU A 76 -12.78 -11.42 2.53
CA LEU A 76 -13.34 -10.18 2.01
C LEU A 76 -12.35 -9.49 1.07
N GLY A 77 -12.85 -9.02 -0.07
CA GLY A 77 -12.09 -8.24 -1.05
C GLY A 77 -12.20 -6.75 -0.76
N TYR A 78 -11.07 -6.05 -0.87
CA TYR A 78 -10.96 -4.61 -0.66
C TYR A 78 -10.24 -3.96 -1.83
N GLU A 79 -10.54 -2.69 -2.04
CA GLU A 79 -9.94 -1.84 -3.06
C GLU A 79 -9.54 -0.51 -2.43
N ILE A 80 -8.35 0.00 -2.79
CA ILE A 80 -7.91 1.36 -2.48
C ILE A 80 -7.62 2.03 -3.81
N ASN A 81 -8.36 3.08 -4.13
CA ASN A 81 -8.25 3.80 -5.39
C ASN A 81 -7.58 5.16 -5.21
N ASN A 82 -6.82 5.57 -6.21
CA ASN A 82 -6.22 6.91 -6.27
C ASN A 82 -7.22 8.00 -6.74
N ASN A 83 -8.43 7.60 -7.13
CA ASN A 83 -9.47 8.49 -7.68
C ASN A 83 -10.46 9.02 -6.63
N GLU A 84 -10.27 8.75 -5.34
CA GLU A 84 -11.07 9.37 -4.28
C GLU A 84 -10.66 10.84 -4.15
N THR A 85 -11.40 11.70 -4.86
CA THR A 85 -11.40 13.17 -4.73
C THR A 85 -12.67 13.59 -4.04
#